data_AF-A0A7S4I4W0-F1
#
_entry.id   AF-A0A7S4I4W0-F1
#
_cell.length_a   1.000
_cell.length_b   1.000
_cell.length_c   1.000
_cell.angle_alpha   90.00
_cell.angle_beta   90.00
_cell.angle_gamma   90.00
#
_symmetry.space_group_name_H-M   'P 1'
#
loop_
_entity.id
_entity.type
_entity.pdbx_description
1 polymer ?
#
loop_
_entity_poly.entity_id
_entity_poly.type
_entity_poly.pdbx_seq_one_letter_code
_entity_poly.pdbx_strand_id
1 'polypeptide(L)'
;MAIDGLVSSMEDIFVDAETQATLVFPPPYAQVNRAIILAFLCIFPFAFVTTLGWHVMPVSYVASVVYLSIETCAAMMENPFGFDEIDIDMEKLVRRIDKHSSALVGLALGTINENFDLFPEARSTGTDARLRASSRSERQSITLTREKSTSKVQRHSSKNLLGDSQRSKVNVPKGMPPTGTMC
;
A
#
# COMPACT_ATOMS: atom_id res chain seq x y z
N MET A 1 16.87 12.85 29.23
CA MET A 1 17.20 13.85 28.19
C MET A 1 16.89 13.38 26.77
N ALA A 2 17.32 12.20 26.31
CA ALA A 2 17.01 11.75 24.93
C ALA A 2 15.52 11.42 24.71
N ILE A 3 14.87 10.78 25.69
CA ILE A 3 13.44 10.43 25.62
C ILE A 3 12.57 11.69 25.72
N ASP A 4 12.94 12.63 26.58
CA ASP A 4 12.21 13.90 26.76
C ASP A 4 12.15 14.70 25.44
N GLY A 5 13.24 14.70 24.66
CA GLY A 5 13.26 15.33 23.34
C GLY A 5 12.34 14.65 22.32
N LEU A 6 12.27 13.32 22.31
CA LEU A 6 11.37 12.57 21.42
C LEU A 6 9.89 12.82 21.77
N VAL A 7 9.57 12.82 23.07
CA VAL A 7 8.21 13.09 23.55
C VAL A 7 7.79 14.50 23.18
N SER A 8 8.66 15.49 23.38
CA SER A 8 8.41 16.88 22.95
C SER A 8 8.13 16.97 21.45
N SER A 9 8.92 16.29 20.61
CA SER A 9 8.70 16.32 19.16
C SER A 9 7.37 15.67 18.73
N MET A 10 6.93 14.62 19.43
CA MET A 10 5.62 14.04 19.15
C MET A 10 4.50 14.99 19.59
N GLU A 11 4.63 15.61 20.76
CA GLU A 11 3.67 16.59 21.27
C GLU A 11 3.51 17.77 20.30
N ASP A 12 4.61 18.32 19.80
CA ASP A 12 4.60 19.41 18.81
C ASP A 12 3.80 19.03 17.56
N ILE A 13 4.02 17.82 17.01
CA ILE A 13 3.30 17.34 15.81
C ILE A 13 1.80 17.15 16.09
N PHE A 14 1.43 16.67 17.28
CA PHE A 14 0.02 16.51 17.65
C PHE A 14 -0.69 17.85 17.79
N VAL A 15 -0.04 18.84 18.42
CA VAL A 15 -0.57 20.19 18.54
C VAL A 15 -0.71 20.85 17.17
N ASP A 16 0.29 20.70 16.30
CA ASP A 16 0.22 21.20 14.91
C ASP A 16 -0.94 20.57 14.12
N ALA A 17 -1.16 19.26 14.29
CA ALA A 17 -2.28 18.57 13.65
C ALA A 17 -3.64 19.03 14.18
N GLU A 18 -3.78 19.21 15.49
CA GLU A 18 -5.01 19.68 16.13
C GLU A 18 -5.32 21.13 15.74
N THR A 19 -4.33 22.01 15.71
CA THR A 19 -4.51 23.40 15.30
C THR A 19 -4.95 23.50 13.84
N GLN A 20 -4.38 22.68 12.94
CA GLN A 20 -4.81 22.64 11.55
C GLN A 20 -6.22 22.06 11.39
N ALA A 21 -6.59 21.04 12.17
CA ALA A 21 -7.91 20.43 12.12
C ALA A 21 -9.00 21.33 12.71
N THR A 22 -8.66 22.17 13.69
CA THR A 22 -9.58 23.11 14.35
C THR A 22 -9.64 24.48 13.69
N LEU A 23 -8.82 24.73 12.65
CA LEU A 23 -8.88 25.93 11.82
C LEU A 23 -10.16 25.92 10.99
N VAL A 24 -11.27 26.29 11.62
CA VAL A 24 -12.54 26.49 10.93
C VAL A 24 -12.50 27.89 10.32
N PHE A 25 -12.35 27.97 9.00
CA PHE A 25 -12.56 29.22 8.31
C PHE A 25 -14.03 29.66 8.48
N PRO A 26 -14.29 30.93 8.80
CA PRO A 26 -15.66 31.40 8.94
C PRO A 26 -16.46 31.16 7.65
N PRO A 27 -17.63 30.48 7.69
CA PRO A 27 -18.48 30.28 6.52
C PRO A 27 -18.80 31.53 5.67
N PRO A 28 -18.96 32.75 6.24
CA PRO A 28 -19.17 33.94 5.41
C PRO A 28 -17.97 34.28 4.51
N TYR A 29 -16.76 33.81 4.82
CA TYR A 29 -15.58 34.06 3.98
C TYR A 29 -15.75 33.44 2.59
N ALA A 30 -16.12 32.15 2.51
CA ALA A 30 -16.36 31.46 1.25
C ALA A 30 -17.49 32.12 0.42
N GLN A 31 -18.55 32.58 1.10
CA GLN A 31 -19.67 33.27 0.45
C GLN A 31 -19.24 34.62 -0.15
N VAL A 32 -18.42 35.38 0.59
CA VAL A 32 -17.88 36.66 0.11
C VAL A 32 -16.94 36.45 -1.06
N ASN A 33 -16.07 35.44 -1.02
CA ASN A 33 -15.13 35.14 -2.11
C ASN A 33 -15.88 34.84 -3.42
N ARG A 34 -16.90 33.99 -3.35
CA ARG A 34 -17.77 33.68 -4.49
C ARG A 34 -18.47 34.92 -5.05
N ALA A 35 -18.94 35.82 -4.19
CA ALA A 35 -19.58 37.07 -4.61
C ALA A 35 -18.61 38.02 -5.32
N ILE A 36 -17.37 38.15 -4.82
CA ILE A 36 -16.33 38.99 -5.42
C ILE A 36 -15.93 38.48 -6.80
N ILE A 37 -15.71 37.17 -6.95
CA ILE A 37 -15.35 36.56 -8.24
C ILE A 37 -16.47 36.75 -9.26
N LEU A 38 -17.73 36.57 -8.84
CA LEU A 38 -18.89 36.79 -9.71
C LEU A 38 -19.02 38.26 -10.12
N ALA A 39 -18.84 39.20 -9.19
CA ALA A 39 -18.83 40.63 -9.49
C ALA A 39 -17.71 41.01 -10.47
N PHE A 40 -16.50 40.46 -10.29
CA PHE A 40 -15.38 40.65 -11.19
C PHE A 40 -15.69 40.16 -12.61
N LEU A 41 -16.23 38.95 -12.73
CA LEU A 41 -16.62 38.35 -14.01
C LEU A 41 -17.74 39.11 -14.72
N CYS A 42 -18.68 39.71 -13.96
CA CYS A 42 -19.72 40.57 -14.53
C CYS A 42 -19.16 41.88 -15.10
N ILE A 43 -18.15 42.49 -14.47
CA ILE A 43 -17.56 43.76 -14.93
C ILE A 43 -16.56 43.55 -16.07
N PHE A 44 -15.88 42.40 -16.09
CA PHE A 44 -14.87 42.04 -17.08
C PHE A 44 -15.25 42.28 -18.56
N PRO A 45 -16.42 41.83 -19.07
CA PRO A 45 -16.79 42.05 -20.47
C PRO A 45 -17.02 43.53 -20.81
N PHE A 46 -17.53 44.32 -19.87
CA PHE A 46 -17.72 45.76 -20.07
C PHE A 46 -16.39 46.52 -20.09
N ALA A 47 -15.40 46.07 -19.32
CA ALA A 47 -14.08 46.69 -19.30
C ALA A 47 -13.30 46.49 -20.61
N PHE A 48 -13.46 45.34 -21.29
CA PHE A 48 -12.70 44.99 -22.49
C PHE A 48 -13.46 45.15 -23.82
N VAL A 49 -14.71 45.61 -23.79
CA VAL A 49 -15.54 45.78 -25.01
C VAL A 49 -14.93 46.73 -26.04
N THR A 50 -14.24 47.78 -25.60
CA THR A 50 -13.64 48.79 -26.49
C THR A 50 -12.34 48.33 -27.12
N THR A 51 -11.64 47.37 -26.53
CA THR A 51 -10.32 46.91 -27.00
C THR A 51 -10.43 45.65 -27.87
N LEU A 52 -11.29 44.69 -27.52
CA LEU A 52 -11.40 43.40 -28.20
C LEU A 52 -12.61 43.30 -29.15
N GLY A 53 -13.58 44.21 -29.07
CA GLY A 53 -14.79 44.19 -29.90
C GLY A 53 -15.51 42.83 -29.83
N TRP A 54 -15.74 42.18 -30.98
CA TRP A 54 -16.44 40.90 -31.08
C TRP A 54 -15.74 39.73 -30.34
N HIS A 55 -14.42 39.83 -30.13
CA HIS A 55 -13.65 38.76 -29.46
C HIS A 55 -13.82 38.75 -27.93
N VAL A 56 -14.50 39.75 -27.35
CA VAL A 56 -14.80 39.77 -25.92
C VAL A 56 -15.62 38.57 -25.46
N MET A 57 -16.58 38.11 -26.26
CA MET A 57 -17.47 37.00 -25.88
C MET A 57 -16.69 35.69 -25.62
N PRO A 58 -15.86 35.17 -26.54
CA PRO A 58 -15.10 33.96 -26.28
C PRO A 58 -14.04 34.15 -25.18
N VAL A 59 -13.39 35.32 -25.11
CA VAL A 59 -12.35 35.57 -24.10
C VAL A 59 -12.94 35.64 -22.68
N SER A 60 -14.06 36.35 -22.51
CA SER A 60 -14.77 36.42 -21.21
C SER A 60 -15.34 35.07 -20.78
N TYR A 61 -15.78 34.24 -21.72
CA TYR A 61 -16.20 32.87 -21.45
C TYR A 61 -15.03 31.99 -20.95
N VAL A 62 -13.88 32.06 -21.59
CA VAL A 62 -12.70 31.32 -21.12
C VAL A 62 -12.25 31.82 -19.74
N ALA A 63 -12.24 33.14 -19.53
CA ALA A 63 -11.92 33.71 -18.22
C ALA A 63 -12.88 33.23 -17.13
N SER A 64 -14.20 33.20 -17.39
CA SER A 64 -15.19 32.73 -16.42
C SER A 64 -15.00 31.26 -16.06
N VAL A 65 -14.72 30.41 -17.03
CA VAL A 65 -14.40 29.00 -16.76
C VAL A 65 -13.17 28.89 -15.86
N VAL A 66 -12.09 29.63 -16.14
CA VAL A 66 -10.86 29.57 -15.33
C VAL A 66 -11.09 30.05 -13.90
N TYR A 67 -11.66 31.23 -13.71
CA TYR A 67 -11.88 31.79 -12.37
C TYR A 67 -12.87 30.97 -11.53
N LEU A 68 -13.94 30.46 -12.15
CA LEU A 68 -14.89 29.60 -11.45
C LEU A 68 -14.27 28.24 -11.10
N SER A 69 -13.39 27.69 -11.97
CA SER A 69 -12.69 26.44 -11.68
C SER A 69 -11.76 26.58 -10.48
N ILE A 70 -11.01 27.68 -10.41
CA ILE A 70 -10.10 27.93 -9.28
C ILE A 70 -10.89 28.08 -7.97
N GLU A 71 -12.02 28.77 -7.99
CA GLU A 71 -12.88 28.89 -6.80
C GLU A 71 -13.41 27.54 -6.32
N THR A 72 -13.83 26.67 -7.26
CA THR A 72 -14.25 25.31 -6.88
C THR A 72 -13.11 24.49 -6.30
N CYS A 73 -11.90 24.61 -6.85
CA CYS A 73 -10.71 23.95 -6.29
C CYS A 73 -10.36 24.48 -4.90
N ALA A 74 -10.48 25.80 -4.69
CA ALA A 74 -10.23 26.42 -3.39
C ALA A 74 -11.17 25.87 -2.30
N ALA A 75 -12.46 25.70 -2.63
CA ALA A 75 -13.43 25.10 -1.72
C ALA A 75 -13.10 23.64 -1.38
N MET A 76 -12.60 22.86 -2.35
CA MET A 76 -12.18 21.47 -2.09
C MET A 76 -10.89 21.40 -1.24
N MET A 77 -10.00 22.39 -1.32
CA MET A 77 -8.76 22.43 -0.54
C MET A 77 -8.94 22.99 0.88
N GLU A 78 -10.14 23.46 1.23
CA GLU A 78 -10.40 24.11 2.52
C GLU A 78 -10.32 23.12 3.70
N ASN A 79 -10.74 21.87 3.50
CA ASN A 79 -10.78 20.85 4.56
C ASN A 79 -10.00 19.57 4.18
N PRO A 80 -8.68 19.51 4.46
CA PRO A 80 -7.84 18.37 4.04
C PRO A 80 -8.10 17.05 4.79
N PHE A 81 -8.89 17.09 5.87
CA PHE A 81 -9.23 15.94 6.71
C PHE A 81 -10.70 15.53 6.56
N GLY A 82 -11.37 15.98 5.50
CA GLY A 82 -12.77 15.65 5.23
C GLY A 82 -12.97 14.21 4.74
N PHE A 83 -14.05 14.04 3.99
CA PHE A 83 -14.44 12.76 3.39
C PHE A 83 -14.45 12.81 1.86
N ASP A 84 -13.89 13.87 1.27
CA ASP A 84 -13.82 14.03 -0.17
C ASP A 84 -12.74 13.11 -0.77
N GLU A 85 -12.85 12.82 -2.07
CA GLU A 85 -11.93 11.89 -2.75
C GLU A 85 -10.47 12.39 -2.77
N ILE A 86 -10.26 13.69 -2.58
CA ILE A 86 -8.94 14.32 -2.60
C ILE A 86 -8.32 14.50 -1.21
N ASP A 87 -9.05 14.12 -0.16
CA ASP A 87 -8.63 14.31 1.23
C ASP A 87 -7.59 13.28 1.68
N ILE A 88 -6.93 13.58 2.79
CA ILE A 88 -5.96 12.68 3.40
C ILE A 88 -6.70 11.54 4.10
N ASP A 89 -6.40 10.31 3.70
CA ASP A 89 -6.96 9.11 4.33
C ASP A 89 -6.34 8.86 5.72
N MET A 90 -7.05 9.31 6.75
CA MET A 90 -6.65 9.17 8.15
C MET A 90 -6.55 7.71 8.60
N GLU A 91 -7.38 6.82 8.05
CA GLU A 91 -7.34 5.40 8.41
C GLU A 91 -6.03 4.76 7.91
N LYS A 92 -5.61 5.09 6.68
CA LYS A 92 -4.30 4.67 6.15
C LYS A 92 -3.14 5.26 6.95
N LEU A 93 -3.25 6.50 7.43
CA LEU A 93 -2.22 7.13 8.25
C LEU A 93 -2.04 6.40 9.59
N VAL A 94 -3.13 6.15 10.32
CA VAL A 94 -3.10 5.43 11.61
C VAL A 94 -2.54 4.02 11.42
N ARG A 95 -3.01 3.28 10.40
CA ARG A 95 -2.47 1.95 10.08
C ARG A 95 -0.97 1.98 9.81
N ARG A 96 -0.44 3.04 9.19
CA ARG A 96 1.01 3.17 8.96
C ARG A 96 1.77 3.34 10.27
N ILE A 97 1.27 4.19 11.18
CA ILE A 97 1.87 4.41 12.50
C ILE A 97 1.90 3.10 13.31
N ASP A 98 0.80 2.33 13.31
CA ASP A 98 0.73 1.05 14.00
C ASP A 98 1.72 0.01 13.44
N LYS A 99 1.92 0.00 12.11
CA LYS A 99 2.94 -0.85 11.47
C LYS A 99 4.35 -0.47 11.91
N HIS A 100 4.66 0.83 11.99
CA HIS A 100 5.97 1.29 12.45
C HIS A 100 6.21 0.98 13.94
N SER A 101 5.20 1.20 14.79
CA SER A 101 5.32 0.93 16.22
C SER A 101 5.48 -0.57 16.51
N SER A 102 4.69 -1.42 15.87
CA SER A 102 4.82 -2.88 16.02
C SER A 102 6.16 -3.41 15.51
N ALA A 103 6.68 -2.88 14.40
CA ALA A 103 8.00 -3.26 13.88
C ALA A 103 9.12 -2.86 14.85
N LEU A 104 9.04 -1.66 15.44
CA LEU A 104 10.02 -1.19 16.43
C LEU A 104 9.99 -2.04 17.70
N VAL A 105 8.79 -2.36 18.20
CA VAL A 105 8.60 -3.24 19.36
C VAL A 105 9.13 -4.65 19.08
N GLY A 106 8.87 -5.18 17.88
CA GLY A 106 9.36 -6.50 17.47
C GLY A 106 10.89 -6.55 17.35
N LEU A 107 11.51 -5.47 16.88
CA LEU A 107 12.97 -5.36 16.84
C LEU A 107 13.57 -5.26 18.25
N ALA A 108 12.91 -4.53 19.15
CA ALA A 108 13.39 -4.32 20.51
C ALA A 108 13.25 -5.57 21.41
N LEU A 109 12.15 -6.32 21.29
CA LEU A 109 11.85 -7.48 22.13
C LEU A 109 12.26 -8.82 21.48
N GLY A 110 12.63 -8.83 20.20
CA GLY A 110 12.93 -10.06 19.45
C GLY A 110 11.73 -10.99 19.27
N THR A 111 10.52 -10.53 19.61
CA THR A 111 9.26 -11.29 19.49
C THR A 111 8.36 -10.63 18.45
N ILE A 112 7.85 -11.43 17.52
CA ILE A 112 6.90 -10.95 16.51
C ILE A 112 5.50 -11.04 17.12
N ASN A 113 4.74 -9.95 17.08
CA ASN A 113 3.35 -9.96 17.53
C ASN A 113 2.48 -10.69 16.49
N GLU A 114 2.11 -11.94 16.75
CA GLU A 114 1.31 -12.77 15.84
C GLU A 114 -0.09 -12.18 15.55
N ASN A 115 -0.61 -11.34 16.44
CA ASN A 115 -1.94 -10.74 16.29
C ASN A 115 -1.94 -9.41 15.53
N PHE A 116 -0.78 -8.88 15.15
CA PHE A 116 -0.70 -7.63 14.41
C PHE A 116 -0.60 -7.90 12.90
N ASP A 117 -1.67 -7.61 12.16
CA ASP A 117 -1.67 -7.76 10.70
C ASP A 117 -1.00 -6.54 10.05
N LEU A 118 0.22 -6.72 9.53
CA LEU A 118 0.95 -5.65 8.84
C LEU A 118 0.32 -5.28 7.49
N PHE A 119 -0.52 -6.13 6.90
CA PHE A 119 -1.05 -5.93 5.55
C PHE A 119 -2.52 -6.40 5.42
N PRO A 120 -3.46 -5.78 6.14
CA PRO A 120 -4.88 -6.14 6.02
C PRO A 120 -5.41 -5.90 4.59
N GLU A 121 -4.89 -4.90 3.86
CA GLU A 121 -5.28 -4.60 2.48
C GLU A 121 -4.80 -5.64 1.43
N ALA A 122 -3.73 -6.37 1.72
CA ALA A 122 -3.31 -7.48 0.85
C ALA A 122 -4.39 -8.57 0.79
N ARG A 123 -5.14 -8.73 1.89
CA ARG A 123 -6.19 -9.73 2.03
C ARG A 123 -7.49 -9.38 1.28
N SER A 124 -7.82 -8.10 1.11
CA SER A 124 -9.05 -7.64 0.43
C SER A 124 -8.90 -7.52 -1.08
N THR A 125 -7.67 -7.31 -1.56
CA THR A 125 -7.37 -7.31 -2.99
C THR A 125 -7.26 -8.77 -3.43
N GLY A 126 -8.28 -9.30 -4.12
CA GLY A 126 -8.46 -10.72 -4.48
C GLY A 126 -7.34 -11.42 -5.26
N THR A 127 -6.19 -10.77 -5.43
CA THR A 127 -4.93 -11.32 -5.94
C THR A 127 -4.40 -12.45 -5.07
N ASP A 128 -4.55 -12.37 -3.74
CA ASP A 128 -4.08 -13.40 -2.80
C ASP A 128 -4.88 -14.70 -2.86
N ALA A 129 -6.18 -14.62 -3.14
CA ALA A 129 -7.01 -15.80 -3.40
C ALA A 129 -6.53 -16.55 -4.65
N ARG A 130 -6.05 -15.82 -5.66
CA ARG A 130 -5.51 -16.39 -6.91
C ARG A 130 -4.11 -16.97 -6.72
N LEU A 131 -3.25 -16.34 -5.91
CA LEU A 131 -1.94 -16.86 -5.55
C LEU A 131 -2.03 -18.13 -4.69
N ARG A 132 -2.98 -18.19 -3.74
CA ARG A 132 -3.28 -19.40 -2.95
C ARG A 132 -3.96 -20.49 -3.78
N ALA A 133 -4.82 -20.14 -4.74
CA ALA A 133 -5.41 -21.10 -5.68
C ALA A 133 -4.34 -21.69 -6.63
N SER A 134 -3.40 -20.87 -7.12
CA SER A 134 -2.29 -21.31 -7.96
C SER A 134 -1.35 -22.26 -7.21
N SER A 135 -1.01 -21.94 -5.96
CA SER A 135 -0.17 -22.82 -5.12
C SER A 135 -0.89 -24.08 -4.62
N ARG A 136 -2.24 -24.10 -4.59
CA ARG A 136 -3.04 -25.32 -4.36
C ARG A 136 -3.12 -26.21 -5.60
N SER A 137 -3.21 -25.63 -6.79
CA SER A 137 -3.11 -26.34 -8.08
C SER A 137 -1.73 -26.96 -8.28
N GLU A 138 -0.66 -26.26 -7.87
CA GLU A 138 0.71 -26.76 -7.95
C GLU A 138 1.00 -27.91 -6.96
N ARG A 139 0.40 -27.89 -5.76
CA ARG A 139 0.47 -29.05 -4.83
C ARG A 139 -0.29 -30.28 -5.35
N GLN A 140 -1.39 -30.09 -6.09
CA GLN A 140 -2.15 -31.19 -6.68
C GLN A 140 -1.45 -31.81 -7.90
N SER A 141 -0.77 -31.00 -8.73
CA SER A 141 -0.02 -31.50 -9.88
C SER A 141 1.20 -32.33 -9.47
N ILE A 142 1.88 -31.98 -8.36
CA ILE A 142 2.98 -32.76 -7.76
C ILE A 142 2.48 -34.10 -7.18
N THR A 143 1.27 -34.12 -6.61
CA THR A 143 0.66 -35.35 -6.05
C THR A 143 0.21 -36.32 -7.16
N LEU A 144 -0.37 -35.79 -8.24
CA LEU A 144 -0.80 -36.58 -9.41
C LEU A 144 0.37 -37.09 -10.26
N THR A 145 1.49 -36.34 -10.33
CA THR A 145 2.73 -36.85 -10.95
C THR A 145 3.40 -37.92 -10.09
N ARG A 146 3.29 -37.84 -8.76
CA ARG A 146 3.78 -38.90 -7.84
C ARG A 146 3.02 -40.22 -8.02
N GLU A 147 1.70 -40.22 -8.21
CA GLU A 147 0.92 -41.45 -8.51
C GLU A 147 1.18 -42.02 -9.92
N LYS A 148 1.40 -41.17 -10.93
CA LYS A 148 1.77 -41.65 -12.27
C LYS A 148 3.18 -42.23 -12.30
N SER A 149 4.08 -41.76 -11.43
CA SER A 149 5.46 -42.25 -11.31
C SER A 149 5.53 -43.63 -10.65
N THR A 150 4.72 -43.89 -9.61
CA THR A 150 4.63 -45.23 -8.97
C THR A 150 4.01 -46.26 -9.90
N SER A 151 3.05 -45.87 -10.73
CA SER A 151 2.40 -46.74 -11.73
C SER A 151 3.33 -47.14 -12.90
N LYS A 152 4.29 -46.29 -13.26
CA LYS A 152 5.25 -46.52 -14.37
C LYS A 152 6.45 -47.37 -13.94
N VAL A 153 6.86 -47.28 -12.68
CA VAL A 153 7.92 -48.12 -12.09
C VAL A 153 7.49 -49.59 -12.00
N GLN A 154 6.21 -49.86 -11.72
CA GLN A 154 5.70 -51.23 -11.65
C GLN A 154 5.70 -51.95 -13.02
N ARG A 155 5.50 -51.23 -14.13
CA ARG A 155 5.46 -51.82 -15.48
C ARG A 155 6.85 -52.06 -16.09
N HIS A 156 7.89 -51.38 -15.63
CA HIS A 156 9.26 -51.56 -16.13
C HIS A 156 10.08 -52.61 -15.35
N SER A 157 9.67 -52.93 -14.11
CA SER A 157 10.35 -53.93 -13.27
C SER A 157 10.24 -55.38 -13.78
N SER A 158 9.24 -55.69 -14.62
CA SER A 158 8.99 -57.06 -15.08
C SER A 158 9.80 -57.50 -16.33
N LYS A 159 10.71 -56.67 -16.86
CA LYS A 159 11.47 -56.98 -18.10
C LYS A 159 12.98 -57.19 -17.93
N ASN A 160 13.53 -56.97 -16.74
CA ASN A 160 14.99 -57.02 -16.52
C ASN A 160 15.46 -58.21 -15.66
N LEU A 161 14.64 -59.26 -15.53
CA LEU A 161 14.97 -60.50 -14.82
C LEU A 161 15.68 -61.56 -15.71
N LEU A 162 16.38 -61.12 -16.76
CA LEU A 162 17.17 -62.02 -17.60
C LEU A 162 18.49 -61.35 -17.97
N GLY A 163 19.51 -61.55 -17.13
CA GLY A 163 20.85 -61.02 -17.38
C GLY A 163 21.78 -60.95 -16.17
N ASP A 164 21.71 -61.94 -15.29
CA ASP A 164 22.78 -62.21 -14.32
C ASP A 164 24.03 -62.68 -15.07
N SER A 165 25.19 -62.07 -14.79
CA SER A 165 26.41 -62.77 -14.35
C SER A 165 27.65 -61.92 -14.62
N GLN A 166 28.45 -61.75 -13.56
CA GLN A 166 29.84 -61.24 -13.54
C GLN A 166 30.05 -59.72 -13.67
N ARG A 167 30.18 -59.04 -12.53
CA ARG A 167 31.53 -58.68 -12.00
C ARG A 167 31.43 -58.12 -10.59
N SER A 168 31.93 -58.90 -9.64
CA SER A 168 32.13 -58.54 -8.23
C SER A 168 33.59 -58.15 -7.99
N LYS A 169 33.80 -57.11 -7.17
CA LYS A 169 34.82 -56.94 -6.10
C LYS A 169 35.01 -55.43 -5.84
N VAL A 170 34.40 -54.86 -4.81
CA VAL A 170 34.81 -54.83 -3.38
C VAL A 170 36.07 -53.98 -3.17
N ASN A 171 35.94 -52.78 -2.57
CA ASN A 171 36.55 -52.48 -1.26
C ASN A 171 36.10 -51.09 -0.72
N VAL A 172 35.33 -51.07 0.38
CA VAL A 172 35.32 -50.01 1.41
C VAL A 172 35.02 -50.71 2.74
N PRO A 173 35.82 -50.46 3.78
CA PRO A 173 35.24 -50.21 5.11
C PRO A 173 36.05 -49.11 5.85
N LYS A 174 35.64 -48.44 6.94
CA LYS A 174 34.53 -48.39 7.91
C LYS A 174 34.85 -47.11 8.72
N GLY A 175 33.92 -46.30 9.21
CA GLY A 175 33.13 -46.55 10.42
C GLY A 175 33.25 -45.36 11.39
N MET A 176 32.11 -44.82 11.81
CA MET A 176 31.84 -43.98 13.00
C MET A 176 31.86 -44.92 14.26
N PRO A 177 31.89 -44.53 15.57
CA PRO A 177 31.40 -43.30 16.22
C PRO A 177 32.25 -42.87 17.49
N PRO A 178 31.72 -42.32 18.62
CA PRO A 178 31.97 -40.94 19.08
C PRO A 178 32.62 -40.83 20.50
N THR A 179 32.66 -39.59 21.02
CA THR A 179 32.54 -39.17 22.46
C THR A 179 33.81 -38.81 23.26
N GLY A 180 33.80 -37.56 23.79
CA GLY A 180 34.38 -37.08 25.08
C GLY A 180 35.90 -36.93 25.19
N THR A 181 36.52 -36.18 26.11
CA THR A 181 36.25 -35.06 27.05
C THR A 181 37.62 -34.81 27.74
N MET A 182 37.94 -33.57 28.17
CA MET A 182 39.02 -33.18 29.11
C MET A 182 40.46 -33.26 28.54
N CYS A 183 41.37 -32.30 28.73
CA CYS A 183 41.50 -31.11 29.57
C CYS A 183 41.97 -29.91 28.75
#